data_AF-A0A330H528-F1
#
_entry.id   AF-A0A330H528-F1
#
_cell.length_a   1.000
_cell.length_b   1.000
_cell.length_c   1.000
_cell.angle_alpha   90.00
_cell.angle_beta   90.00
_cell.angle_gamma   90.00
#
_symmetry.space_group_name_H-M   'P 1'
#
loop_
_entity.id
_entity.type
_entity.pdbx_description
1 polymer ?
#
loop_
_entity_poly.entity_id
_entity_poly.type
_entity_poly.pdbx_seq_one_letter_code
_entity_poly.pdbx_strand_id
1 'polypeptide(L)'
;MTFRIPAPFTAIHTIFEEAFSAGLQVVLGRVQDAISAPLVACVTLWIIVQGILVMRGHVDARGGITRVIMVSIVVALILGQANYHAYIVSVFEETIPRLARQISGSGLQLFDIPQKLDVMFGLTQILFQSIASEIGPMNSQDIIAFEGAQWVFYGALWTTFEIYDAVGILTKVLLAIGPLVLVAYLFDHTRDMASKWIAQLLSYGLLLLLLNVVATIVIATEEVSLVLILAAIKVSGTTAAKIIGLYELDMFFLAGDALIVALPTIATSIAGSCWAASNRPLGGFNRHFAKTGL
;
A
#
# COMPACT_ATOMS: atom_id res chain seq x y z
N MET A 1 38.73 -12.31 0.17
CA MET A 1 37.43 -13.00 0.32
C MET A 1 36.36 -12.00 -0.07
N THR A 2 35.64 -12.26 -1.17
CA THR A 2 34.56 -11.38 -1.65
C THR A 2 33.30 -11.68 -0.84
N PHE A 3 33.10 -10.96 0.27
CA PHE A 3 31.82 -11.00 0.98
C PHE A 3 30.78 -10.28 0.12
N ARG A 4 29.83 -11.04 -0.43
CA ARG A 4 28.69 -10.49 -1.17
C ARG A 4 27.44 -10.85 -0.40
N ILE A 5 26.79 -9.84 0.18
CA ILE A 5 25.51 -10.03 0.87
C ILE A 5 24.46 -10.29 -0.22
N PRO A 6 23.72 -11.41 -0.17
CA PRO A 6 22.62 -11.64 -1.12
C PRO A 6 21.57 -10.56 -0.92
N ALA A 7 21.01 -10.07 -2.03
CA ALA A 7 20.03 -8.99 -2.00
C ALA A 7 18.74 -9.48 -1.29
N PRO A 8 18.23 -8.73 -0.29
CA PRO A 8 17.23 -9.25 0.62
C PRO A 8 15.77 -8.99 0.19
N PHE A 9 15.53 -8.10 -0.78
CA PHE A 9 14.21 -7.50 -0.95
C PHE A 9 13.19 -8.47 -1.55
N THR A 10 13.54 -9.21 -2.61
CA THR A 10 12.61 -10.21 -3.19
C THR A 10 12.33 -11.34 -2.21
N ALA A 11 13.36 -11.84 -1.51
CA ALA A 11 13.19 -12.91 -0.55
C ALA A 11 12.24 -12.50 0.59
N ILE A 12 12.44 -11.30 1.16
CA ILE A 12 11.58 -10.79 2.23
C ILE A 12 10.16 -10.59 1.71
N HIS A 13 9.99 -9.95 0.56
CA HIS A 13 8.66 -9.75 -0.04
C HIS A 13 7.91 -11.07 -0.22
N THR A 14 8.55 -12.10 -0.80
CA THR A 14 7.89 -13.41 -1.00
C THR A 14 7.47 -14.06 0.31
N ILE A 15 8.31 -14.01 1.35
CA ILE A 15 7.99 -14.59 2.67
C ILE A 15 6.82 -13.87 3.31
N PHE A 16 6.82 -12.54 3.29
CA PHE A 16 5.72 -11.73 3.83
C PHE A 16 4.43 -11.97 3.05
N GLU A 17 4.51 -11.94 1.72
CA GLU A 17 3.39 -12.12 0.82
C GLU A 17 2.71 -13.49 1.01
N GLU A 18 3.50 -14.56 1.11
CA GLU A 18 2.99 -15.91 1.36
C GLU A 18 2.37 -16.04 2.75
N ALA A 19 3.06 -15.55 3.79
CA ALA A 19 2.59 -15.64 5.17
C ALA A 19 1.27 -14.88 5.38
N PHE A 20 1.17 -13.65 4.84
CA PHE A 20 -0.04 -12.86 4.93
C PHE A 20 -1.17 -13.44 4.08
N SER A 21 -0.89 -13.87 2.84
CA SER A 21 -1.92 -14.48 1.98
C SER A 21 -2.52 -15.73 2.61
N ALA A 22 -1.68 -16.63 3.15
CA ALA A 22 -2.13 -17.83 3.84
C ALA A 22 -2.92 -17.51 5.12
N GLY A 23 -2.41 -16.59 5.95
CA GLY A 23 -3.07 -16.16 7.17
C GLY A 23 -4.44 -15.54 6.90
N LEU A 24 -4.54 -14.68 5.89
CA LEU A 24 -5.79 -13.99 5.52
C LEU A 24 -6.83 -14.98 4.96
N GLN A 25 -6.43 -15.97 4.17
CA GLN A 25 -7.34 -17.02 3.70
C GLN A 25 -7.95 -17.83 4.85
N VAL A 26 -7.15 -18.18 5.85
CA VAL A 26 -7.64 -18.88 7.05
C VAL A 26 -8.60 -18.01 7.85
N VAL A 27 -8.27 -16.74 8.05
CA VAL A 27 -9.14 -15.79 8.76
C VAL A 27 -10.45 -15.59 8.00
N LEU A 28 -10.40 -15.41 6.68
CA LEU A 28 -11.59 -15.28 5.82
C LEU A 28 -12.51 -16.49 5.94
N GLY A 29 -11.96 -17.71 5.87
CA GLY A 29 -12.75 -18.94 6.04
C GLY A 29 -13.44 -18.99 7.41
N ARG A 30 -12.70 -18.70 8.50
CA ARG A 30 -13.26 -18.68 9.86
C ARG A 30 -14.34 -17.62 10.05
N VAL A 31 -14.14 -16.43 9.47
CA VAL A 31 -15.10 -15.32 9.53
C VAL A 31 -16.38 -15.71 8.77
N GLN A 32 -16.26 -16.31 7.59
CA GLN A 32 -17.41 -16.76 6.81
C GLN A 32 -18.17 -17.88 7.51
N ASP A 33 -17.48 -18.86 8.07
CA ASP A 33 -18.11 -19.94 8.84
C ASP A 33 -18.88 -19.41 10.04
N ALA A 34 -18.27 -18.49 10.81
CA ALA A 34 -18.89 -17.90 11.99
C ALA A 34 -20.11 -17.02 11.68
N ILE A 35 -20.13 -16.37 10.51
CA ILE A 35 -21.16 -15.41 10.14
C ILE A 35 -22.29 -16.05 9.33
N SER A 36 -22.03 -17.15 8.61
CA SER A 36 -22.99 -17.81 7.71
C SER A 36 -24.34 -18.13 8.38
N ALA A 37 -24.33 -18.83 9.52
CA ALA A 37 -25.54 -19.23 10.22
C ALA A 37 -26.31 -18.03 10.84
N PRO A 38 -25.67 -17.10 11.57
CA PRO A 38 -26.34 -15.89 12.05
C PRO A 38 -26.88 -15.01 10.92
N LEU A 39 -26.15 -14.90 9.80
CA LEU A 39 -26.57 -14.09 8.65
C LEU A 39 -27.85 -14.63 8.05
N VAL A 40 -27.93 -15.94 7.79
CA VAL A 40 -29.14 -16.56 7.22
C VAL A 40 -30.34 -16.36 8.16
N ALA A 41 -30.14 -16.50 9.48
CA ALA A 41 -31.18 -16.23 10.48
C ALA A 41 -31.64 -14.76 10.48
N CYS A 42 -30.70 -13.80 10.43
CA CYS A 42 -31.01 -12.38 10.36
C CYS A 42 -31.70 -11.98 9.05
N VAL A 43 -31.25 -12.50 7.91
CA VAL A 43 -31.82 -12.24 6.59
C VAL A 43 -33.23 -12.82 6.48
N THR A 44 -33.44 -14.05 6.95
CA THR A 44 -34.79 -14.66 6.97
C THR A 44 -35.75 -13.87 7.84
N LEU A 45 -35.33 -13.46 9.05
CA LEU A 45 -36.13 -12.61 9.92
C LEU A 45 -36.42 -11.25 9.27
N TRP A 46 -35.43 -10.64 8.62
CA TRP A 46 -35.58 -9.38 7.91
C TRP A 46 -36.58 -9.48 6.76
N ILE A 47 -36.53 -10.55 5.95
CA ILE A 47 -37.50 -10.81 4.87
C ILE A 47 -38.92 -10.97 5.44
N ILE A 48 -39.08 -11.68 6.57
CA ILE A 48 -40.39 -11.83 7.24
C ILE A 48 -40.93 -10.47 7.68
N VAL A 49 -40.10 -9.65 8.33
CA VAL A 49 -40.49 -8.30 8.80
C VAL A 49 -40.85 -7.38 7.64
N GLN A 50 -40.08 -7.40 6.54
CA GLN A 50 -40.40 -6.65 5.32
C GLN A 50 -41.71 -7.14 4.69
N GLY A 51 -41.93 -8.45 4.63
CA GLY A 51 -43.19 -9.04 4.16
C GLY A 51 -44.40 -8.52 4.94
N ILE A 52 -44.29 -8.45 6.28
CA ILE A 52 -45.34 -7.92 7.15
C ILE A 52 -45.55 -6.41 6.91
N LEU A 53 -44.48 -5.63 6.73
CA LEU A 53 -44.55 -4.19 6.47
C LEU A 53 -45.20 -3.86 5.12
N VAL A 54 -44.94 -4.68 4.08
CA VAL A 54 -45.59 -4.57 2.77
C VAL A 54 -47.08 -4.93 2.87
N MET A 55 -47.44 -5.99 3.59
CA MET A 55 -48.85 -6.35 3.83
C MET A 55 -49.61 -5.27 4.60
N ARG A 56 -48.94 -4.51 5.46
CA ARG A 56 -49.53 -3.37 6.20
C ARG A 56 -49.59 -2.08 5.38
N GLY A 57 -49.08 -2.06 4.15
CA GLY A 57 -49.11 -0.89 3.26
C GLY A 57 -48.23 0.28 3.71
N HIS A 58 -47.32 0.07 4.67
CA HIS A 58 -46.41 1.11 5.17
C HIS A 58 -45.19 1.34 4.26
N VAL A 59 -44.93 0.44 3.30
CA VAL A 59 -43.77 0.48 2.41
C VAL A 59 -44.23 0.27 0.97
N ASP A 60 -43.76 1.13 0.06
CA ASP A 60 -43.99 1.00 -1.37
C ASP A 60 -43.31 -0.27 -1.91
N ALA A 61 -44.07 -1.14 -2.57
CA ALA A 61 -43.63 -2.47 -3.00
C ALA A 61 -42.38 -2.42 -3.90
N ARG A 62 -42.22 -1.35 -4.69
CA ARG A 62 -41.04 -1.13 -5.54
C ARG A 62 -39.77 -0.87 -4.75
N GLY A 63 -39.86 -0.15 -3.63
CA GLY A 63 -38.75 0.08 -2.72
C GLY A 63 -38.33 -1.19 -1.97
N GLY A 64 -39.32 -2.01 -1.57
CA GLY A 64 -39.08 -3.30 -0.94
C GLY A 64 -38.36 -4.30 -1.85
N ILE A 65 -38.82 -4.47 -3.09
CA ILE A 65 -38.24 -5.42 -4.07
C ILE A 65 -36.79 -5.04 -4.40
N THR A 66 -36.50 -3.76 -4.65
CA THR A 66 -35.14 -3.29 -4.97
C THR A 66 -34.17 -3.58 -3.81
N ARG A 67 -34.63 -3.38 -2.57
CA ARG A 67 -33.85 -3.64 -1.36
C ARG A 67 -33.60 -5.14 -1.16
N VAL A 68 -34.61 -5.99 -1.41
CA VAL A 68 -34.50 -7.47 -1.36
C VAL A 68 -33.50 -8.00 -2.39
N ILE A 69 -33.52 -7.48 -3.62
CA ILE A 69 -32.56 -7.87 -4.67
C ILE A 69 -31.13 -7.48 -4.27
N MET A 70 -30.93 -6.25 -3.78
CA MET A 70 -29.62 -5.80 -3.30
C MET A 70 -29.09 -6.70 -2.17
N VAL A 71 -29.93 -6.98 -1.17
CA VAL A 71 -29.57 -7.84 -0.03
C VAL A 71 -29.23 -9.25 -0.50
N SER A 72 -30.00 -9.81 -1.43
CA SER A 72 -29.77 -11.17 -1.95
C SER A 72 -28.43 -11.27 -2.71
N ILE A 73 -28.08 -10.25 -3.48
CA ILE A 73 -26.78 -10.16 -4.17
C ILE A 73 -25.65 -10.05 -3.15
N VAL A 74 -25.77 -9.17 -2.15
CA VAL A 74 -24.75 -8.99 -1.10
C VAL A 74 -24.55 -10.28 -0.31
N VAL A 75 -25.63 -10.95 0.07
CA VAL A 75 -25.61 -12.23 0.80
C VAL A 75 -24.99 -13.34 -0.06
N ALA A 76 -25.30 -13.42 -1.35
CA ALA A 76 -24.68 -14.37 -2.28
C ALA A 76 -23.18 -14.11 -2.52
N LEU A 77 -22.76 -12.84 -2.44
CA LEU A 77 -21.35 -12.46 -2.53
C LEU A 77 -20.56 -12.82 -1.26
N ILE A 78 -21.19 -12.69 -0.09
CA ILE A 78 -20.57 -12.95 1.22
C ILE A 78 -20.48 -14.45 1.52
N LEU A 79 -21.52 -15.22 1.20
CA LEU A 79 -21.60 -16.67 1.47
C LEU A 79 -20.65 -17.50 0.59
N GLY A 80 -20.23 -16.98 -0.57
CA GLY A 80 -19.29 -17.66 -1.46
C GLY A 80 -17.88 -17.07 -1.36
N GLN A 81 -16.94 -17.77 -0.71
CA GLN A 81 -15.52 -17.39 -0.66
C GLN A 81 -14.94 -17.17 -2.08
N ALA A 82 -15.27 -18.06 -3.01
CA ALA A 82 -14.86 -17.96 -4.40
C ALA A 82 -15.43 -16.70 -5.09
N ASN A 83 -16.68 -16.32 -4.79
CA ASN A 83 -17.30 -15.13 -5.36
C ASN A 83 -16.67 -13.85 -4.80
N TYR A 84 -16.44 -13.80 -3.49
CA TYR A 84 -15.77 -12.66 -2.85
C TYR A 84 -14.38 -12.44 -3.44
N HIS A 85 -13.60 -13.51 -3.59
CA HIS A 85 -12.28 -13.44 -4.21
C HIS A 85 -12.36 -12.99 -5.67
N ALA A 86 -13.25 -13.59 -6.46
CA ALA A 86 -13.38 -13.33 -7.89
C ALA A 86 -13.86 -11.90 -8.22
N TYR A 87 -14.68 -11.28 -7.37
CA TYR A 87 -15.26 -9.97 -7.65
C TYR A 87 -14.65 -8.79 -6.89
N ILE A 88 -14.09 -9.03 -5.70
CA ILE A 88 -13.53 -7.96 -4.87
C ILE A 88 -12.02 -8.09 -4.82
N VAL A 89 -11.47 -9.22 -4.36
CA VAL A 89 -10.02 -9.38 -4.19
C VAL A 89 -9.28 -9.26 -5.53
N SER A 90 -9.74 -9.95 -6.57
CA SER A 90 -9.14 -9.94 -7.92
C SER A 90 -9.08 -8.54 -8.55
N VAL A 91 -10.01 -7.64 -8.20
CA VAL A 91 -10.01 -6.27 -8.73
C VAL A 91 -8.79 -5.52 -8.19
N PHE A 92 -8.52 -5.65 -6.89
CA PHE A 92 -7.41 -4.95 -6.24
C PHE A 92 -6.07 -5.64 -6.46
N GLU A 93 -6.03 -6.98 -6.47
CA GLU A 93 -4.78 -7.74 -6.61
C GLU A 93 -4.35 -7.93 -8.07
N GLU A 94 -5.29 -8.10 -9.01
CA GLU A 94 -4.94 -8.38 -10.41
C GLU A 94 -5.28 -7.23 -11.35
N THR A 95 -6.46 -6.62 -11.19
CA THR A 95 -6.99 -5.67 -12.17
C THR A 95 -6.32 -4.31 -12.05
N ILE A 96 -6.19 -3.77 -10.83
CA ILE A 96 -5.52 -2.48 -10.60
C ILE A 96 -4.05 -2.53 -11.05
N PRO A 97 -3.24 -3.52 -10.66
CA PRO A 97 -1.88 -3.63 -11.17
C PRO A 97 -1.82 -3.83 -12.69
N ARG A 98 -2.72 -4.63 -13.28
CA ARG A 98 -2.79 -4.80 -14.74
C ARG A 98 -3.13 -3.50 -15.48
N LEU A 99 -4.02 -2.69 -14.94
CA LEU A 99 -4.38 -1.39 -15.51
C LEU A 99 -3.21 -0.41 -15.39
N ALA A 100 -2.51 -0.37 -14.25
CA ALA A 100 -1.27 0.39 -14.11
C ALA A 100 -0.23 -0.04 -15.15
N ARG A 101 -0.06 -1.35 -15.37
CA ARG A 101 0.84 -1.89 -16.42
C ARG A 101 0.48 -1.42 -17.82
N GLN A 102 -0.81 -1.39 -18.16
CA GLN A 102 -1.28 -0.95 -19.47
C GLN A 102 -1.08 0.56 -19.68
N ILE A 103 -1.31 1.36 -18.63
CA ILE A 103 -1.18 2.83 -18.70
C ILE A 103 0.29 3.26 -18.76
N SER A 104 1.18 2.60 -18.01
CA SER A 104 2.62 2.91 -18.01
C SER A 104 3.33 2.55 -19.33
N GLY A 105 2.65 1.88 -20.26
CA GLY A 105 3.15 1.55 -21.59
C GLY A 105 4.07 0.33 -21.63
N SER A 106 4.02 -0.40 -22.75
CA SER A 106 4.68 -1.70 -22.98
C SER A 106 6.22 -1.67 -23.07
N GLY A 107 6.86 -0.52 -22.80
CA GLY A 107 8.31 -0.33 -22.90
C GLY A 107 9.03 -0.34 -21.55
N LEU A 108 8.35 -0.02 -20.46
CA LEU A 108 8.86 -0.20 -19.10
C LEU A 108 8.53 -1.63 -18.72
N GLN A 109 9.50 -2.53 -18.81
CA GLN A 109 9.34 -3.86 -18.21
C GLN A 109 9.15 -3.64 -16.71
N LEU A 110 7.90 -3.77 -16.26
CA LEU A 110 7.52 -3.78 -14.84
C LEU A 110 8.08 -5.07 -14.23
N PHE A 111 9.39 -5.09 -14.03
CA PHE A 111 9.99 -6.01 -13.09
C PHE A 111 9.41 -5.68 -11.71
N ASP A 112 9.07 -6.70 -10.94
CA ASP A 112 8.66 -6.57 -9.56
C ASP A 112 9.62 -5.61 -8.85
N ILE A 113 9.08 -4.55 -8.25
CA ILE A 113 9.87 -3.51 -7.56
C ILE A 113 10.94 -4.13 -6.63
N PRO A 114 10.64 -5.19 -5.85
CA PRO A 114 11.65 -5.91 -5.08
C PRO A 114 12.84 -6.44 -5.88
N GLN A 115 12.61 -6.96 -7.10
CA GLN A 115 13.67 -7.47 -7.96
C GLN A 115 14.57 -6.35 -8.50
N LYS A 116 13.98 -5.18 -8.83
CA LYS A 116 14.77 -4.00 -9.25
C LYS A 116 15.65 -3.48 -8.11
N LEU A 117 15.10 -3.41 -6.89
CA LEU A 117 15.86 -3.03 -5.70
C LEU A 117 17.01 -4.02 -5.45
N ASP A 118 16.79 -5.33 -5.68
CA ASP A 118 17.84 -6.33 -5.57
C ASP A 118 18.98 -6.13 -6.59
N VAL A 119 18.64 -5.76 -7.83
CA VAL A 119 19.64 -5.43 -8.86
C VAL A 119 20.43 -4.18 -8.48
N MET A 120 19.75 -3.12 -8.04
CA MET A 120 20.39 -1.87 -7.60
C MET A 120 21.34 -2.13 -6.42
N PHE A 121 20.89 -2.88 -5.42
CA PHE A 121 21.71 -3.31 -4.28
C PHE A 121 22.93 -4.11 -4.75
N GLY A 122 22.73 -5.08 -5.64
CA GLY A 122 23.83 -5.90 -6.16
C GLY A 122 24.88 -5.12 -6.93
N LEU A 123 24.48 -4.06 -7.66
CA LEU A 123 25.37 -3.18 -8.43
C LEU A 123 26.17 -2.25 -7.51
N THR A 124 25.51 -1.61 -6.54
CA THR A 124 26.19 -0.70 -5.61
C THR A 124 27.12 -1.42 -4.67
N GLN A 125 26.78 -2.63 -4.21
CA GLN A 125 27.68 -3.48 -3.41
C GLN A 125 29.02 -3.72 -4.11
N ILE A 126 29.03 -4.01 -5.41
CA ILE A 126 30.27 -4.20 -6.16
C ILE A 126 31.11 -2.92 -6.16
N LEU A 127 30.47 -1.76 -6.35
CA LEU A 127 31.17 -0.47 -6.34
C LEU A 127 31.72 -0.16 -4.95
N PHE A 128 30.92 -0.31 -3.89
CA PHE A 128 31.34 -0.08 -2.52
C PHE A 128 32.57 -0.93 -2.17
N GLN A 129 32.57 -2.21 -2.53
CA GLN A 129 33.74 -3.08 -2.32
C GLN A 129 34.97 -2.61 -3.12
N SER A 130 34.78 -2.13 -4.35
CA SER A 130 35.87 -1.57 -5.16
C SER A 130 36.48 -0.32 -4.50
N ILE A 131 35.65 0.61 -4.05
CA ILE A 131 36.10 1.86 -3.41
C ILE A 131 36.74 1.57 -2.06
N ALA A 132 36.15 0.67 -1.26
CA ALA A 132 36.72 0.26 0.03
C ALA A 132 38.13 -0.33 -0.12
N SER A 133 38.41 -1.05 -1.21
CA SER A 133 39.75 -1.59 -1.49
C SER A 133 40.81 -0.55 -1.85
N GLU A 134 40.37 0.65 -2.28
CA GLU A 134 41.25 1.77 -2.62
C GLU A 134 41.52 2.70 -1.42
N ILE A 135 40.68 2.64 -0.37
CA ILE A 135 40.85 3.44 0.84
C ILE A 135 41.97 2.82 1.69
N GLY A 136 43.03 3.61 1.94
CA GLY A 136 44.12 3.19 2.81
C GLY A 136 43.66 3.06 4.27
N PRO A 137 44.13 2.05 5.03
CA PRO A 137 43.69 1.79 6.41
C PRO A 137 44.03 2.90 7.42
N MET A 138 44.84 3.90 7.03
CA MET A 138 45.22 5.04 7.87
C MET A 138 44.37 6.29 7.63
N ASN A 139 43.44 6.28 6.68
CA ASN A 139 42.65 7.47 6.33
C ASN A 139 41.25 7.44 6.98
N SER A 140 41.20 7.74 8.27
CA SER A 140 39.97 7.66 9.09
C SER A 140 38.84 8.57 8.61
N GLN A 141 39.15 9.71 8.00
CA GLN A 141 38.15 10.66 7.51
C GLN A 141 37.38 10.11 6.29
N ASP A 142 38.11 9.52 5.34
CA ASP A 142 37.52 8.92 4.13
C ASP A 142 36.72 7.65 4.47
N ILE A 143 37.15 6.88 5.48
CA ILE A 143 36.42 5.70 5.96
C ILE A 143 35.05 6.10 6.52
N ILE A 144 34.99 7.11 7.39
CA ILE A 144 33.73 7.54 8.01
C ILE A 144 32.78 8.11 6.95
N ALA A 145 33.29 8.91 6.01
CA ALA A 145 32.48 9.47 4.93
C ALA A 145 31.92 8.36 4.01
N PHE A 146 32.76 7.36 3.69
CA PHE A 146 32.35 6.21 2.89
C PHE A 146 31.27 5.36 3.59
N GLU A 147 31.46 5.05 4.88
CA GLU A 147 30.45 4.31 5.66
C GLU A 147 29.13 5.08 5.73
N GLY A 148 29.18 6.40 5.94
CA GLY A 148 28.00 7.26 5.97
C GLY A 148 27.19 7.20 4.68
N ALA A 149 27.84 7.33 3.52
CA ALA A 149 27.18 7.21 2.21
C ALA A 149 26.56 5.82 2.02
N GLN A 150 27.27 4.76 2.41
CA GLN A 150 26.75 3.39 2.33
C GLN A 150 25.47 3.20 3.16
N TRP A 151 25.41 3.73 4.38
CA TRP A 151 24.23 3.64 5.24
C TRP A 151 23.04 4.42 4.70
N VAL A 152 23.29 5.63 4.16
CA VAL A 152 22.23 6.46 3.56
C VAL A 152 21.64 5.76 2.34
N PHE A 153 22.49 5.22 1.46
CA PHE A 153 22.04 4.46 0.29
C PHE A 153 21.18 3.26 0.66
N TYR A 154 21.59 2.46 1.66
CA TYR A 154 20.78 1.33 2.11
C TYR A 154 19.47 1.80 2.74
N GLY A 155 19.49 2.87 3.53
CA GLY A 155 18.29 3.45 4.12
C GLY A 155 17.27 3.89 3.07
N ALA A 156 17.73 4.46 1.95
CA ALA A 156 16.88 4.86 0.84
C ALA A 156 16.17 3.65 0.20
N LEU A 157 16.94 2.62 -0.19
CA LEU A 157 16.36 1.39 -0.76
C LEU A 157 15.36 0.71 0.18
N TRP A 158 15.66 0.66 1.48
CA TRP A 158 14.76 0.09 2.49
C TRP A 158 13.48 0.90 2.65
N THR A 159 13.56 2.23 2.59
CA THR A 159 12.39 3.10 2.69
C THR A 159 11.42 2.86 1.54
N THR A 160 11.92 2.81 0.31
CA THR A 160 11.08 2.51 -0.86
C THR A 160 10.48 1.10 -0.80
N PHE A 161 11.26 0.11 -0.37
CA PHE A 161 10.76 -1.26 -0.17
C PHE A 161 9.64 -1.32 0.88
N GLU A 162 9.84 -0.71 2.05
CA GLU A 162 8.90 -0.76 3.17
C GLU A 162 7.56 -0.11 2.81
N ILE A 163 7.58 1.03 2.10
CA ILE A 163 6.35 1.70 1.65
C ILE A 163 5.60 0.82 0.65
N TYR A 164 6.31 0.21 -0.29
CA TYR A 164 5.68 -0.66 -1.29
C TYR A 164 5.00 -1.87 -0.64
N ASP A 165 5.73 -2.58 0.23
CA ASP A 165 5.25 -3.79 0.89
C ASP A 165 4.11 -3.49 1.89
N ALA A 166 4.24 -2.41 2.66
CA ALA A 166 3.22 -1.98 3.62
C ALA A 166 1.88 -1.67 2.93
N VAL A 167 1.88 -0.97 1.79
CA VAL A 167 0.65 -0.65 1.05
C VAL A 167 -0.02 -1.91 0.51
N GLY A 168 0.77 -2.86 -0.01
CA GLY A 168 0.27 -4.15 -0.48
C GLY A 168 -0.41 -4.93 0.65
N ILE A 169 0.31 -5.12 1.77
CA ILE A 169 -0.18 -5.86 2.93
C ILE A 169 -1.42 -5.19 3.54
N LEU A 170 -1.42 -3.86 3.73
CA LEU A 170 -2.56 -3.13 4.29
C LEU A 170 -3.81 -3.28 3.42
N THR A 171 -3.66 -3.28 2.10
CA THR A 171 -4.78 -3.50 1.19
C THR A 171 -5.37 -4.90 1.38
N LYS A 172 -4.53 -5.92 1.49
CA LYS A 172 -4.98 -7.31 1.71
C LYS A 172 -5.69 -7.49 3.05
N VAL A 173 -5.19 -6.85 4.11
CA VAL A 173 -5.85 -6.85 5.42
C VAL A 173 -7.22 -6.17 5.33
N LEU A 174 -7.31 -5.03 4.63
CA LEU A 174 -8.57 -4.32 4.44
C LEU A 174 -9.60 -5.15 3.63
N LEU A 175 -9.14 -5.90 2.64
CA LEU A 175 -9.95 -6.85 1.88
C LEU A 175 -10.40 -8.02 2.77
N ALA A 176 -9.54 -8.58 3.61
CA ALA A 176 -9.91 -9.70 4.47
C ALA A 176 -11.01 -9.36 5.49
N ILE A 177 -11.09 -8.11 5.94
CA ILE A 177 -12.15 -7.62 6.84
C ILE A 177 -13.48 -7.39 6.08
N GLY A 178 -13.45 -7.34 4.75
CA GLY A 178 -14.58 -6.97 3.90
C GLY A 178 -15.86 -7.79 4.12
N PRO A 179 -15.84 -9.13 4.24
CA PRO A 179 -17.06 -9.90 4.47
C PRO A 179 -17.81 -9.49 5.75
N LEU A 180 -17.09 -9.22 6.84
CA LEU A 180 -17.67 -8.76 8.11
C LEU A 180 -18.38 -7.40 7.94
N VAL A 181 -17.71 -6.49 7.24
CA VAL A 181 -18.23 -5.13 7.02
C VAL A 181 -19.39 -5.12 6.02
N LEU A 182 -19.38 -6.00 5.02
CA LEU A 182 -20.50 -6.16 4.10
C LEU A 182 -21.75 -6.71 4.80
N VAL A 183 -21.62 -7.51 5.86
CA VAL A 183 -22.78 -7.87 6.70
C VAL A 183 -23.36 -6.67 7.41
N ALA A 184 -22.52 -5.76 7.90
CA ALA A 184 -22.97 -4.50 8.49
C ALA A 184 -23.73 -3.59 7.48
N TYR A 185 -23.58 -3.80 6.17
CA TYR A 185 -24.40 -3.09 5.17
C TYR A 185 -25.89 -3.47 5.23
N LEU A 186 -26.22 -4.67 5.72
CA LEU A 186 -27.60 -5.18 5.78
C LEU A 186 -28.47 -4.39 6.77
N PHE A 187 -27.86 -3.85 7.82
CA PHE A 187 -28.59 -3.09 8.84
C PHE A 187 -28.46 -1.59 8.57
N ASP A 188 -29.60 -0.91 8.50
CA ASP A 188 -29.66 0.54 8.21
C ASP A 188 -28.81 1.38 9.17
N HIS A 189 -28.61 0.93 10.42
CA HIS A 189 -27.80 1.62 11.43
C HIS A 189 -26.27 1.46 11.21
N THR A 190 -25.82 0.32 10.68
CA THR A 190 -24.38 0.05 10.47
C THR A 190 -23.93 0.24 9.02
N ARG A 191 -24.85 0.66 8.14
CA ARG A 191 -24.59 0.94 6.72
C ARG A 191 -23.51 2.01 6.50
N ASP A 192 -23.42 2.97 7.40
CA ASP A 192 -22.38 4.02 7.37
C ASP A 192 -20.97 3.42 7.46
N MET A 193 -20.77 2.37 8.28
CA MET A 193 -19.48 1.68 8.40
C MET A 193 -19.06 1.02 7.08
N ALA A 194 -20.00 0.37 6.39
CA ALA A 194 -19.76 -0.24 5.09
C ALA A 194 -19.44 0.80 4.01
N SER A 195 -20.11 1.96 4.04
CA SER A 195 -19.80 3.06 3.11
C SER A 195 -18.40 3.62 3.33
N LYS A 196 -17.96 3.76 4.58
CA LYS A 196 -16.60 4.20 4.96
C LYS A 196 -15.54 3.18 4.54
N TRP A 197 -15.81 1.88 4.66
CA TRP A 197 -14.91 0.84 4.20
C TRP A 197 -14.76 0.83 2.67
N ILE A 198 -15.85 1.02 1.90
CA ILE A 198 -15.78 1.16 0.44
C ILE A 198 -14.96 2.40 0.06
N ALA A 199 -15.19 3.53 0.74
CA ALA A 199 -14.40 4.75 0.51
C ALA A 199 -12.90 4.52 0.80
N GLN A 200 -12.58 3.82 1.89
CA GLN A 200 -11.21 3.46 2.21
C GLN A 200 -10.61 2.51 1.17
N LEU A 201 -11.33 1.48 0.72
CA LEU A 201 -10.88 0.60 -0.36
C LEU A 201 -10.55 1.38 -1.63
N LEU A 202 -11.39 2.35 -2.00
CA LEU A 202 -11.13 3.21 -3.15
C LEU A 202 -9.84 4.03 -2.97
N SER A 203 -9.60 4.57 -1.77
CA SER A 203 -8.35 5.26 -1.45
C SER A 203 -7.12 4.36 -1.58
N TYR A 204 -7.17 3.13 -1.06
CA TYR A 204 -6.07 2.17 -1.16
C TYR A 204 -5.89 1.64 -2.58
N GLY A 205 -6.97 1.42 -3.33
CA GLY A 205 -6.91 1.04 -4.74
C GLY A 205 -6.29 2.14 -5.61
N LEU A 206 -6.67 3.40 -5.36
CA LEU A 206 -6.04 4.55 -6.00
C LEU A 206 -4.57 4.67 -5.60
N LEU A 207 -4.24 4.46 -4.33
CA LEU A 207 -2.86 4.45 -3.85
C LEU A 207 -2.04 3.36 -4.54
N LEU A 208 -2.55 2.13 -4.65
CA LEU A 208 -1.91 1.03 -5.38
C LEU A 208 -1.67 1.39 -6.84
N LEU A 209 -2.64 2.04 -7.49
CA LEU A 209 -2.49 2.50 -8.87
C LEU A 209 -1.38 3.55 -9.00
N LEU A 210 -1.42 4.60 -8.17
CA LEU A 210 -0.40 5.65 -8.17
C LEU A 210 0.98 5.09 -7.83
N LEU A 211 1.06 4.21 -6.83
CA LEU A 211 2.30 3.56 -6.42
C LEU A 211 2.89 2.73 -7.56
N ASN A 212 2.10 1.88 -8.22
CA ASN A 212 2.59 1.10 -9.34
C ASN A 212 3.06 1.98 -10.51
N VAL A 213 2.35 3.06 -10.84
CA VAL A 213 2.75 3.94 -11.95
C VAL A 213 3.97 4.79 -11.57
N VAL A 214 3.89 5.54 -10.48
CA VAL A 214 4.93 6.49 -10.06
C VAL A 214 6.19 5.77 -9.62
N ALA A 215 6.09 4.74 -8.76
CA ALA A 215 7.28 4.00 -8.33
C ALA A 215 7.99 3.33 -9.51
N THR A 216 7.25 2.80 -10.49
CA THR A 216 7.88 2.24 -11.70
C THR A 216 8.68 3.30 -12.47
N ILE A 217 8.14 4.50 -12.64
CA ILE A 217 8.83 5.59 -13.37
C ILE A 217 10.05 6.07 -12.57
N VAL A 218 9.91 6.26 -11.25
CA VAL A 218 11.00 6.69 -10.36
C VAL A 218 12.12 5.66 -10.37
N ILE A 219 11.82 4.40 -10.07
CA ILE A 219 12.80 3.32 -10.00
C ILE A 219 13.46 3.08 -11.37
N ALA A 220 12.71 3.16 -12.48
CA ALA A 220 13.31 3.05 -13.81
C ALA A 220 14.29 4.19 -14.10
N THR A 221 13.97 5.41 -13.65
CA THR A 221 14.87 6.57 -13.79
C THR A 221 16.09 6.39 -12.90
N GLU A 222 15.92 5.95 -11.65
CA GLU A 222 16.99 5.64 -10.70
C GLU A 222 17.92 4.55 -11.19
N GLU A 223 17.41 3.51 -11.85
CA GLU A 223 18.23 2.43 -12.39
C GLU A 223 19.18 2.96 -13.48
N VAL A 224 18.65 3.76 -14.41
CA VAL A 224 19.45 4.36 -15.48
C VAL A 224 20.47 5.36 -14.91
N SER A 225 20.02 6.24 -14.01
CA SER A 225 20.88 7.23 -13.36
C SER A 225 21.98 6.57 -12.52
N LEU A 226 21.67 5.48 -11.83
CA LEU A 226 22.63 4.69 -11.05
C LEU A 226 23.74 4.18 -11.98
N VAL A 227 23.42 3.57 -13.12
CA VAL A 227 24.45 3.07 -14.04
C VAL A 227 25.35 4.21 -14.54
N LEU A 228 24.78 5.37 -14.86
CA LEU A 228 25.52 6.54 -15.34
C LEU A 228 26.44 7.13 -14.26
N ILE A 229 25.91 7.34 -13.05
CA ILE A 229 26.67 7.92 -11.93
C ILE A 229 27.76 6.93 -11.48
N LEU A 230 27.45 5.63 -11.39
CA LEU A 230 28.45 4.60 -11.08
C LEU A 230 29.59 4.56 -12.11
N ALA A 231 29.28 4.74 -13.40
CA ALA A 231 30.30 4.83 -14.45
C ALA A 231 31.20 6.07 -14.27
N ALA A 232 30.61 7.22 -13.94
CA ALA A 232 31.37 8.45 -13.66
C ALA A 232 32.29 8.29 -12.43
N ILE A 233 31.79 7.66 -11.35
CA ILE A 233 32.57 7.40 -10.13
C ILE A 233 33.78 6.51 -10.45
N LYS A 234 33.63 5.47 -11.27
CA LYS A 234 34.74 4.57 -11.62
C LYS A 234 35.88 5.26 -12.37
N VAL A 235 35.57 6.25 -13.20
CA VAL A 235 36.57 7.01 -13.97
C VAL A 235 37.24 8.10 -13.13
N SER A 236 36.69 8.42 -11.96
CA SER A 236 37.26 9.42 -11.06
C SER A 236 38.63 8.99 -10.54
N GLY A 237 39.64 9.85 -10.69
CA GLY A 237 41.03 9.54 -10.40
C GLY A 237 41.43 9.63 -8.92
N THR A 238 40.57 10.18 -8.04
CA THR A 238 40.85 10.34 -6.61
C THR A 238 39.77 9.71 -5.75
N THR A 239 40.16 9.11 -4.63
CA THR A 239 39.23 8.47 -3.67
C THR A 239 38.22 9.46 -3.11
N ALA A 240 38.65 10.69 -2.80
CA ALA A 240 37.76 11.75 -2.34
C ALA A 240 36.67 12.10 -3.36
N ALA A 241 37.00 12.18 -4.65
CA ALA A 241 36.01 12.47 -5.68
C ALA A 241 35.03 11.30 -5.90
N LYS A 242 35.47 10.05 -5.67
CA LYS A 242 34.57 8.88 -5.67
C LYS A 242 33.56 8.95 -4.53
N ILE A 243 34.00 9.34 -3.33
CA ILE A 243 33.12 9.50 -2.15
C ILE A 243 32.11 10.62 -2.37
N ILE A 244 32.51 11.76 -2.94
CA ILE A 244 31.59 12.85 -3.28
C ILE A 244 30.53 12.37 -4.28
N GLY A 245 30.92 11.61 -5.31
CA GLY A 245 29.97 11.03 -6.26
C GLY A 245 28.98 10.05 -5.64
N LEU A 246 29.37 9.33 -4.56
CA LEU A 246 28.44 8.50 -3.79
C LEU A 246 27.39 9.36 -3.06
N TYR A 247 27.77 10.48 -2.47
CA TYR A 247 26.80 11.40 -1.85
C TYR A 247 25.85 12.02 -2.88
N GLU A 248 26.32 12.32 -4.09
CA GLU A 248 25.44 12.78 -5.18
C GLU A 248 24.42 11.70 -5.57
N LEU A 249 24.84 10.44 -5.62
CA LEU A 249 23.95 9.30 -5.83
C LEU A 249 22.90 9.21 -4.70
N ASP A 250 23.33 9.30 -3.44
CA ASP A 250 22.44 9.23 -2.28
C ASP A 250 21.38 10.33 -2.32
N MET A 251 21.78 11.57 -2.64
CA MET A 251 20.86 12.70 -2.76
C MET A 251 19.84 12.49 -3.89
N PHE A 252 20.25 11.85 -4.99
CA PHE A 252 19.35 11.52 -6.09
C PHE A 252 18.29 10.49 -5.67
N PHE A 253 18.69 9.42 -4.98
CA PHE A 253 17.78 8.40 -4.45
C PHE A 253 16.84 8.97 -3.38
N LEU A 254 17.35 9.80 -2.47
CA LEU A 254 16.51 10.46 -1.46
C LEU A 254 15.44 11.38 -2.10
N ALA A 255 15.74 12.01 -3.24
CA ALA A 255 14.77 12.81 -3.97
C ALA A 255 13.67 11.95 -4.62
N GLY A 256 14.01 10.75 -5.13
CA GLY A 256 13.04 9.78 -5.62
C GLY A 256 12.15 9.21 -4.51
N ASP A 257 12.77 8.83 -3.38
CA ASP A 257 12.06 8.35 -2.19
C ASP A 257 11.08 9.39 -1.65
N ALA A 258 11.47 10.68 -1.62
CA ALA A 258 10.58 11.76 -1.19
C ALA A 258 9.29 11.82 -2.02
N LEU A 259 9.36 11.51 -3.33
CA LEU A 259 8.19 11.43 -4.19
C LEU A 259 7.31 10.23 -3.83
N ILE A 260 7.92 9.07 -3.55
CA ILE A 260 7.21 7.83 -3.17
C ILE A 260 6.51 8.01 -1.81
N VAL A 261 7.17 8.63 -0.83
CA VAL A 261 6.64 8.96 0.50
C VAL A 261 5.42 9.90 0.42
N ALA A 262 5.33 10.74 -0.61
CA ALA A 262 4.21 11.66 -0.79
C ALA A 262 2.94 10.99 -1.36
N LEU A 263 3.06 9.81 -1.98
CA LEU A 263 1.96 9.14 -2.68
C LEU A 263 0.74 8.82 -1.79
N PRO A 264 0.90 8.31 -0.55
CA PRO A 264 -0.23 8.06 0.35
C PRO A 264 -1.08 9.31 0.60
N THR A 265 -0.45 10.47 0.76
CA THR A 265 -1.13 11.75 0.99
C THR A 265 -1.91 12.18 -0.26
N ILE A 266 -1.30 12.03 -1.44
CA ILE A 266 -1.94 12.37 -2.73
C ILE A 266 -3.16 11.48 -2.96
N ALA A 267 -3.00 10.16 -2.82
CA ALA A 267 -4.10 9.21 -3.01
C ALA A 267 -5.27 9.48 -2.04
N THR A 268 -4.97 9.76 -0.77
CA THR A 268 -6.00 10.09 0.24
C THR A 268 -6.72 11.39 -0.06
N SER A 269 -6.02 12.39 -0.62
CA SER A 269 -6.63 13.67 -0.99
C SER A 269 -7.58 13.54 -2.20
N ILE A 270 -7.22 12.72 -3.19
CA ILE A 270 -8.01 12.52 -4.41
C ILE A 270 -9.21 11.61 -4.15
N ALA A 271 -9.04 10.56 -3.36
CA ALA A 271 -10.10 9.61 -3.04
C ALA A 271 -11.20 10.20 -2.12
N GLY A 272 -11.09 11.47 -1.74
CA GLY A 272 -12.03 12.15 -0.87
C GLY A 272 -11.81 11.70 0.56
N SER A 273 -11.04 12.49 1.30
CA SER A 273 -10.81 12.27 2.73
C SER A 273 -12.14 12.31 3.51
N CYS A 274 -12.75 11.13 3.72
CA CYS A 274 -13.76 10.90 4.75
C CYS A 274 -13.18 11.02 6.19
N TRP A 275 -11.94 11.52 6.30
CA TRP A 275 -11.27 11.94 7.52
C TRP A 275 -11.40 13.45 7.78
N ALA A 276 -12.13 14.21 6.95
CA ALA A 276 -12.40 15.64 7.17
C ALA A 276 -13.61 15.91 8.11
N ALA A 277 -13.94 14.98 9.03
CA ALA A 277 -15.00 15.18 10.03
C ALA A 277 -14.58 14.99 11.50
N SER A 278 -13.33 14.63 11.80
CA SER A 278 -12.88 14.46 13.20
C SER A 278 -11.84 15.46 13.70
N ASN A 279 -11.17 16.23 12.83
CA ASN A 279 -10.32 17.35 13.26
C ASN A 279 -11.05 18.68 13.05
N ARG A 280 -12.12 18.91 13.82
CA ARG A 280 -12.38 20.27 14.29
C ARG A 280 -11.24 20.61 15.25
N PRO A 281 -10.35 21.57 14.95
CA PRO A 281 -9.44 22.05 15.98
C PRO A 281 -10.30 22.52 17.16
N LEU A 282 -9.96 22.06 18.37
CA LEU A 282 -10.52 22.49 19.65
C LEU A 282 -10.18 23.97 19.94
N GLY A 283 -10.40 24.87 18.99
CA GLY A 283 -10.27 26.32 19.13
C GLY A 283 -11.49 26.99 19.78
N GLY A 284 -12.41 26.21 20.36
CA GLY A 284 -13.67 26.70 20.93
C GLY A 284 -13.65 26.93 22.43
N PHE A 285 -12.69 26.39 23.19
CA PHE A 285 -12.73 26.45 24.66
C PHE A 285 -12.11 27.71 25.28
N ASN A 286 -11.27 28.46 24.54
CA ASN A 286 -10.64 29.68 25.07
C ASN A 286 -11.50 30.96 24.94
N ARG A 287 -12.64 30.92 24.26
CA ARG A 287 -13.53 32.11 24.15
C ARG A 287 -14.49 32.30 25.31
N HIS A 288 -14.66 31.30 26.17
CA HIS A 288 -15.58 31.39 27.30
C HIS A 288 -14.95 31.96 28.59
N PHE A 289 -13.62 31.91 28.73
CA PHE A 289 -12.91 32.50 29.87
C PHE A 289 -12.44 33.95 29.66
N ALA A 290 -12.50 34.47 28.43
CA ALA A 290 -12.15 35.86 28.13
C ALA A 290 -13.33 36.85 28.25
N LYS A 291 -14.51 36.39 28.72
CA LYS A 291 -15.72 37.23 28.87
C LYS A 291 -16.25 37.34 30.31
N THR A 292 -15.52 36.83 31.31
CA THR A 292 -15.87 36.96 32.73
C THR A 292 -14.69 37.47 33.56
N GLY A 293 -13.97 38.46 33.03
CA GLY A 293 -12.95 39.21 33.74
C GLY A 293 -13.27 40.71 33.70
N LEU A 294 -14.31 41.09 34.45
CA LEU A 294 -14.58 42.44 34.96
C LEU A 294 -15.40 42.29 36.25
#